data_AF-A0A3S1BT25-F1
#
_entry.id   AF-A0A3S1BT25-F1
#
_cell.length_a   1.000
_cell.length_b   1.000
_cell.length_c   1.000
_cell.angle_alpha   90.00
_cell.angle_beta   90.00
_cell.angle_gamma   90.00
#
_symmetry.space_group_name_H-M   'P 1'
#
loop_
_entity.id
_entity.type
_entity.pdbx_description
1 polymer ?
#
loop_
_entity_poly.entity_id
_entity_poly.type
_entity_poly.pdbx_seq_one_letter_code
_entity_poly.pdbx_strand_id
1 'polypeptide(L)'
;MADLLFTRFDARQPSTLTKRFYLIRPSARIALGRGQRARIVDQTLDLLRTCGDLYDFGPGAVLVRVTDDARVTPITRDWLHDHLDRVIEYFTLVPSTKPEDPPTEEVADAPQWAAVRILAKDGDRDLARLDAVVTAPTLRPDGSILAEAGYDAPARVLLMADTPTLPHIPKAPTRALMPEAPRAKLPSSASMSSIQR
;
A
#
# COMPACT_ATOMS: atom_id res chain seq x y z
N MET A 1 7.10 54.82 32.33
CA MET A 1 7.40 53.38 32.39
C MET A 1 7.16 52.78 31.01
N ALA A 2 8.21 52.18 30.44
CA ALA A 2 8.27 51.14 29.40
C ALA A 2 7.43 51.26 28.10
N ASP A 3 8.05 51.78 27.05
CA ASP A 3 8.50 51.06 25.84
C ASP A 3 7.88 49.67 25.51
N LEU A 4 7.35 49.49 24.28
CA LEU A 4 7.89 48.56 23.26
C LEU A 4 6.94 48.35 22.06
N LEU A 5 7.55 48.49 20.88
CA LEU A 5 7.09 48.10 19.55
C LEU A 5 6.61 46.65 19.46
N PHE A 6 5.50 46.40 18.75
CA PHE A 6 5.28 45.12 18.04
C PHE A 6 4.70 45.38 16.65
N THR A 7 5.64 45.50 15.71
CA THR A 7 5.69 44.92 14.36
C THR A 7 4.39 44.34 13.80
N ARG A 8 3.94 44.94 12.69
CA ARG A 8 3.08 44.31 11.66
C ARG A 8 3.61 42.91 11.34
N PHE A 9 2.83 41.86 11.61
CA PHE A 9 3.08 40.53 11.04
C PHE A 9 2.10 40.27 9.92
N ASP A 10 2.70 40.08 8.76
CA ASP A 10 2.16 39.91 7.42
C ASP A 10 1.26 38.67 7.30
N ALA A 11 0.27 38.76 6.41
CA ALA A 11 -0.63 37.68 6.07
C ALA A 11 0.17 36.49 5.51
N ARG A 12 0.25 35.39 6.26
CA ARG A 12 0.73 34.10 5.75
C ARG A 12 -0.41 33.07 5.75
N GLN A 13 -0.92 32.89 4.54
CA GLN A 13 -1.39 31.66 3.90
C GLN A 13 -2.29 30.70 4.70
N PRO A 14 -3.48 30.34 4.18
CA PRO A 14 -4.23 29.22 4.73
C PRO A 14 -3.43 27.95 4.50
N SER A 15 -3.04 27.27 5.57
CA SER A 15 -2.51 25.92 5.50
C SER A 15 -3.60 25.02 4.90
N THR A 16 -3.39 24.58 3.66
CA THR A 16 -4.14 23.48 3.06
C THR A 16 -3.76 22.20 3.79
N LEU A 17 -4.32 22.01 4.99
CA LEU A 17 -4.40 20.72 5.65
C LEU A 17 -5.32 19.84 4.79
N THR A 18 -4.74 19.14 3.82
CA THR A 18 -5.38 18.02 3.14
C THR A 18 -5.75 17.01 4.22
N LYS A 19 -6.99 17.08 4.70
CA LYS A 19 -7.56 16.07 5.59
C LYS A 19 -7.53 14.74 4.84
N ARG A 20 -6.67 13.82 5.27
CA ARG A 20 -6.78 12.41 4.90
C ARG A 20 -8.06 11.88 5.53
N PHE A 21 -9.06 11.62 4.70
CA PHE A 21 -10.26 10.91 5.13
C PHE A 21 -9.94 9.41 5.09
N TYR A 22 -10.10 8.75 6.23
CA TYR A 22 -10.12 7.29 6.28
C TYR A 22 -11.58 6.88 6.10
N LEU A 23 -11.87 6.19 4.98
CA LEU A 23 -13.14 5.50 4.86
C LEU A 23 -13.11 4.35 5.89
N ILE A 24 -13.88 4.47 6.97
CA ILE A 24 -14.18 3.33 7.83
C ILE A 24 -15.09 2.42 7.00
N ARG A 25 -14.49 1.50 6.24
CA ARG A 25 -15.26 0.45 5.57
C ARG A 25 -15.97 -0.34 6.68
N PRO A 26 -17.28 -0.62 6.57
CA PRO A 26 -17.89 -1.64 7.41
C PRO A 26 -17.01 -2.89 7.32
N SER A 27 -16.60 -3.45 8.47
CA SER A 27 -15.88 -4.72 8.51
C SER A 27 -16.66 -5.73 7.69
N ALA A 28 -16.03 -6.30 6.66
CA ALA A 28 -16.66 -7.36 5.91
C ALA A 28 -16.84 -8.55 6.86
N ARG A 29 -18.00 -9.21 6.81
CA ARG A 29 -18.36 -10.26 7.79
C ARG A 29 -18.25 -11.64 7.17
N ILE A 30 -17.60 -12.58 7.85
CA ILE A 30 -17.51 -13.99 7.42
C ILE A 30 -18.07 -14.93 8.49
N ALA A 31 -19.05 -15.74 8.11
CA ALA A 31 -19.57 -16.79 8.96
C ALA A 31 -18.60 -17.98 9.04
N LEU A 32 -18.21 -18.36 10.25
CA LEU A 32 -17.47 -19.56 10.56
C LEU A 32 -18.43 -20.75 10.64
N GLY A 33 -18.03 -21.86 10.00
CA GLY A 33 -18.82 -23.09 9.96
C GLY A 33 -17.94 -24.33 9.97
N ARG A 34 -18.40 -25.39 10.65
CA ARG A 34 -17.73 -26.69 10.62
C ARG A 34 -17.74 -27.26 9.21
N GLY A 35 -16.61 -27.81 8.76
CA GLY A 35 -16.44 -28.34 7.41
C GLY A 35 -16.33 -27.26 6.31
N GLN A 36 -16.45 -25.97 6.63
CA GLN A 36 -16.44 -24.87 5.64
C GLN A 36 -15.08 -24.18 5.49
N ARG A 37 -13.99 -24.79 5.98
CA ARG A 37 -12.66 -24.14 6.01
C ARG A 37 -12.19 -23.66 4.64
N ALA A 38 -12.38 -24.45 3.57
CA ALA A 38 -12.00 -24.04 2.22
C ALA A 38 -12.78 -22.81 1.75
N ARG A 39 -14.12 -22.86 1.86
CA ARG A 39 -15.01 -21.74 1.55
C ARG A 39 -14.63 -20.47 2.31
N ILE A 40 -14.32 -20.59 3.59
CA ILE A 40 -13.92 -19.44 4.42
C ILE A 40 -12.60 -18.85 3.90
N VAL A 41 -11.59 -19.67 3.55
CA VAL A 41 -10.33 -19.16 2.94
C VAL A 41 -10.62 -18.42 1.65
N ASP A 42 -11.47 -18.96 0.79
CA ASP A 42 -11.79 -18.36 -0.50
C ASP A 42 -12.50 -17.01 -0.30
N GLN A 43 -13.47 -16.94 0.62
CA GLN A 43 -14.14 -15.69 1.00
C GLN A 43 -13.16 -14.67 1.61
N THR A 44 -12.24 -15.11 2.45
CA THR A 44 -11.18 -14.23 2.99
C THR A 44 -10.31 -13.69 1.86
N LEU A 45 -9.88 -14.53 0.90
CA LEU A 45 -9.08 -14.10 -0.26
C LEU A 45 -9.85 -13.10 -1.14
N ASP A 46 -11.14 -13.31 -1.39
CA ASP A 46 -12.00 -12.37 -2.12
C ASP A 46 -12.00 -10.98 -1.46
N LEU A 47 -12.06 -10.94 -0.13
CA LEU A 47 -12.00 -9.69 0.62
C LEU A 47 -10.61 -9.05 0.55
N LEU A 48 -9.54 -9.83 0.70
CA LEU A 48 -8.17 -9.32 0.57
C LEU A 48 -7.92 -8.72 -0.83
N ARG A 49 -8.45 -9.36 -1.89
CA ARG A 49 -8.41 -8.82 -3.26
C ARG A 49 -9.16 -7.48 -3.36
N THR A 50 -10.27 -7.35 -2.66
CA THR A 50 -11.08 -6.12 -2.61
C THR A 50 -10.44 -5.01 -1.75
N CYS A 51 -9.65 -5.39 -0.75
CA CYS A 51 -8.84 -4.46 0.06
C CYS A 51 -7.71 -3.87 -0.79
N GLY A 52 -7.00 -4.70 -1.55
CA GLY A 52 -5.94 -4.26 -2.47
C GLY A 52 -4.65 -3.81 -1.78
N ASP A 53 -4.42 -4.29 -0.56
CA ASP A 53 -3.27 -3.97 0.29
C ASP A 53 -2.19 -5.07 0.31
N LEU A 54 -2.53 -6.27 -0.15
CA LEU A 54 -1.63 -7.41 -0.28
C LEU A 54 -1.40 -7.81 -1.73
N TYR A 55 -0.18 -8.27 -2.02
CA TYR A 55 0.28 -8.59 -3.37
C TYR A 55 1.07 -9.90 -3.40
N ASP A 56 1.04 -10.58 -4.54
CA ASP A 56 1.98 -11.67 -4.83
C ASP A 56 3.21 -11.08 -5.54
N PHE A 57 4.37 -11.16 -4.90
CA PHE A 57 5.60 -10.53 -5.39
C PHE A 57 6.52 -11.51 -6.12
N GLY A 58 6.96 -11.11 -7.31
CA GLY A 58 7.96 -11.81 -8.09
C GLY A 58 7.54 -13.21 -8.58
N PRO A 59 8.51 -14.01 -9.08
CA PRO A 59 8.23 -15.31 -9.68
C PRO A 59 7.72 -16.35 -8.68
N GLY A 60 8.14 -16.24 -7.41
CA GLY A 60 7.71 -17.13 -6.33
C GLY A 60 6.32 -16.81 -5.77
N ALA A 61 5.67 -15.73 -6.22
CA ALA A 61 4.39 -15.26 -5.68
C ALA A 61 4.41 -15.15 -4.15
N VAL A 62 5.48 -14.58 -3.60
CA VAL A 62 5.62 -14.40 -2.16
C VAL A 62 4.60 -13.36 -1.72
N LEU A 63 3.81 -13.66 -0.69
CA LEU A 63 2.82 -12.73 -0.18
C LEU A 63 3.50 -11.55 0.54
N VAL A 64 3.26 -10.34 0.03
CA VAL A 64 3.87 -9.11 0.54
C VAL A 64 2.83 -8.04 0.83
N ARG A 65 3.22 -7.10 1.67
CA ARG A 65 2.59 -5.78 1.83
C ARG A 65 3.54 -4.70 1.36
N VAL A 66 3.00 -3.54 1.00
CA VAL A 66 3.79 -2.33 0.74
C VAL A 66 3.63 -1.38 1.93
N THR A 67 4.74 -0.93 2.50
CA THR A 67 4.76 0.03 3.61
C THR A 67 4.71 1.46 3.09
N ASP A 68 4.35 2.41 3.94
CA ASP A 68 4.25 3.84 3.61
C ASP A 68 5.55 4.43 3.03
N ASP A 69 6.72 3.87 3.36
CA ASP A 69 8.03 4.25 2.82
C ASP A 69 8.39 3.52 1.51
N ALA A 70 7.38 3.03 0.78
CA ALA A 70 7.51 2.37 -0.52
C ALA A 70 8.32 1.07 -0.50
N ARG A 71 8.36 0.36 0.64
CA ARG A 71 9.08 -0.93 0.74
C ARG A 71 8.14 -2.11 0.60
N VAL A 72 8.58 -3.06 -0.20
CA VAL A 72 7.96 -4.39 -0.29
C VAL A 72 8.45 -5.22 0.90
N THR A 73 7.52 -5.63 1.76
CA THR A 73 7.81 -6.43 2.96
C THR A 73 7.06 -7.76 2.90
N PRO A 74 7.75 -8.91 2.91
CA PRO A 74 7.11 -10.21 3.08
C PRO A 74 6.33 -10.26 4.39
N ILE A 75 5.11 -10.79 4.33
CA ILE A 75 4.28 -10.87 5.54
C ILE A 75 4.56 -12.16 6.30
N THR A 76 4.50 -12.08 7.63
CA THR A 76 4.55 -13.27 8.49
C THR A 76 3.14 -13.79 8.74
N ARG A 77 3.04 -15.06 9.19
CA ARG A 77 1.76 -15.65 9.61
C ARG A 77 1.05 -14.82 10.67
N ASP A 78 1.79 -14.36 11.67
CA ASP A 78 1.20 -13.68 12.82
C ASP A 78 0.79 -12.26 12.43
N TRP A 79 1.53 -11.59 11.51
CA TRP A 79 1.10 -10.33 10.92
C TRP A 79 -0.18 -10.51 10.10
N LEU A 80 -0.25 -11.55 9.26
CA LEU A 80 -1.46 -11.83 8.47
C LEU A 80 -2.66 -12.09 9.39
N HIS A 81 -2.47 -12.84 10.47
CA HIS A 81 -3.53 -13.11 11.45
C HIS A 81 -4.08 -11.82 12.09
N ASP A 82 -3.22 -10.94 12.62
CA ASP A 82 -3.63 -9.62 13.14
C ASP A 82 -4.30 -8.75 12.05
N HIS A 83 -3.79 -8.82 10.82
CA HIS A 83 -4.38 -8.09 9.71
C HIS A 83 -5.81 -8.58 9.40
N LEU A 84 -6.05 -9.90 9.41
CA LEU A 84 -7.38 -10.47 9.22
C LEU A 84 -8.36 -10.02 10.32
N ASP A 85 -7.92 -9.97 11.58
CA ASP A 85 -8.74 -9.46 12.71
C ASP A 85 -9.14 -7.99 12.54
N ARG A 86 -8.31 -7.19 11.87
CA ARG A 86 -8.60 -5.76 11.65
C ARG A 86 -9.56 -5.50 10.50
N VAL A 87 -9.51 -6.34 9.46
CA VAL A 87 -10.22 -6.08 8.19
C VAL A 87 -11.49 -6.91 8.03
N ILE A 88 -11.65 -7.99 8.81
CA ILE A 88 -12.77 -8.93 8.70
C ILE A 88 -13.34 -9.23 10.09
N GLU A 89 -14.66 -9.13 10.21
CA GLU A 89 -15.38 -9.59 11.39
C GLU A 89 -15.83 -11.04 11.18
N TYR A 90 -15.22 -11.96 11.90
CA TYR A 90 -15.65 -13.35 11.89
C TYR A 90 -16.78 -13.54 12.91
N PHE A 91 -17.72 -14.41 12.59
CA PHE A 91 -18.80 -14.75 13.52
C PHE A 91 -19.25 -16.19 13.35
N THR A 92 -19.79 -16.80 14.39
CA THR A 92 -20.44 -18.12 14.32
C THR A 92 -21.95 -17.95 14.47
N LEU A 93 -22.72 -18.72 13.71
CA LEU A 93 -24.15 -18.85 13.93
C LEU A 93 -24.40 -19.90 15.02
N VAL A 94 -24.95 -19.46 16.14
CA VAL A 94 -25.33 -20.30 17.26
C VAL A 94 -26.81 -20.65 17.11
N PRO A 95 -27.16 -21.94 16.97
CA PRO A 95 -28.55 -22.37 16.94
C PRO A 95 -29.27 -21.96 18.22
N SER A 96 -30.50 -21.47 18.10
CA SER A 96 -31.29 -21.20 19.30
C SER A 96 -31.64 -22.50 20.02
N THR A 97 -31.79 -22.39 21.34
CA THR A 97 -32.29 -23.49 22.19
C THR A 97 -33.77 -23.77 21.93
N LYS A 98 -34.51 -22.78 21.40
CA LYS A 98 -35.90 -22.91 21.02
C LYS A 98 -36.02 -22.96 19.49
N PRO A 99 -36.72 -23.95 18.91
CA PRO A 99 -36.86 -24.08 17.46
C PRO A 99 -37.53 -22.88 16.77
N GLU A 100 -38.37 -22.13 17.49
CA GLU A 100 -39.09 -20.96 16.98
C GLU A 100 -38.23 -19.69 16.89
N ASP A 101 -37.09 -19.64 17.60
CA ASP A 101 -36.24 -18.46 17.67
C ASP A 101 -35.16 -18.51 16.56
N PRO A 102 -34.83 -17.36 15.94
CA PRO A 102 -33.76 -17.32 14.95
C PRO A 102 -32.39 -17.64 15.59
N PRO A 103 -31.43 -18.18 14.82
CA PRO A 103 -30.08 -18.37 15.30
C PRO A 103 -29.44 -17.00 15.64
N THR A 104 -28.63 -17.00 16.70
CA THR A 104 -27.90 -15.81 17.15
C THR A 104 -26.50 -15.79 16.54
N GLU A 105 -25.95 -14.60 16.30
CA GLU A 105 -24.57 -14.43 15.87
C GLU A 105 -23.66 -14.17 17.07
N GLU A 106 -22.54 -14.90 17.14
CA GLU A 106 -21.49 -14.68 18.13
C GLU A 106 -20.21 -14.27 17.39
N VAL A 107 -19.68 -13.08 17.69
CA VAL A 107 -18.43 -12.57 17.10
C VAL A 107 -17.27 -13.46 17.53
N ALA A 108 -16.36 -13.72 16.61
CA ALA A 108 -15.18 -14.55 16.82
C ALA A 108 -13.94 -13.84 16.26
N ASP A 109 -12.78 -14.18 16.82
CA ASP A 109 -11.49 -13.78 16.27
C ASP A 109 -11.22 -14.52 14.94
N ALA A 110 -10.31 -13.97 14.16
CA ALA A 110 -9.82 -14.57 12.94
C ALA A 110 -9.26 -15.97 13.25
N PRO A 111 -9.67 -17.00 12.50
CA PRO A 111 -9.15 -18.33 12.72
C PRO A 111 -7.67 -18.40 12.34
N GLN A 112 -6.81 -18.80 13.28
CA GLN A 112 -5.36 -18.90 13.05
C GLN A 112 -4.99 -19.83 11.87
N TRP A 113 -5.84 -20.84 11.60
CA TRP A 113 -5.65 -21.75 10.46
C TRP A 113 -5.87 -21.05 9.10
N ALA A 114 -6.61 -19.95 9.03
CA ALA A 114 -6.84 -19.22 7.78
C ALA A 114 -5.53 -18.57 7.29
N ALA A 115 -4.80 -17.89 8.18
CA ALA A 115 -3.50 -17.31 7.84
C ALA A 115 -2.51 -18.35 7.31
N VAL A 116 -2.45 -19.53 7.95
CA VAL A 116 -1.60 -20.65 7.48
C VAL A 116 -1.99 -21.11 6.08
N ARG A 117 -3.29 -21.30 5.83
CA ARG A 117 -3.77 -21.78 4.52
C ARG A 117 -3.59 -20.75 3.41
N ILE A 118 -3.82 -19.47 3.71
CA ILE A 118 -3.59 -18.38 2.75
C ILE A 118 -2.11 -18.31 2.39
N LEU A 119 -1.21 -18.38 3.36
CA LEU A 119 0.23 -18.42 3.10
C LEU A 119 0.65 -19.64 2.29
N ALA A 120 0.04 -20.81 2.50
CA ALA A 120 0.37 -22.02 1.75
C ALA A 120 -0.10 -22.01 0.28
N LYS A 121 -0.91 -21.04 -0.14
CA LYS A 121 -1.45 -20.94 -1.51
C LYS A 121 -0.56 -20.12 -2.46
N ASP A 122 0.76 -20.24 -2.35
CA ASP A 122 1.70 -19.54 -3.25
C ASP A 122 1.32 -19.74 -4.73
N GLY A 123 0.97 -18.65 -5.43
CA GLY A 123 0.56 -18.68 -6.83
C GLY A 123 -0.93 -18.97 -7.10
N ASP A 124 -1.66 -19.50 -6.11
CA ASP A 124 -3.09 -19.84 -6.19
C ASP A 124 -3.98 -18.89 -5.35
N ARG A 125 -3.46 -17.71 -5.01
CA ARG A 125 -4.20 -16.67 -4.25
C ARG A 125 -5.00 -15.74 -5.14
N ASP A 126 -4.69 -15.68 -6.44
CA ASP A 126 -5.21 -14.69 -7.39
C ASP A 126 -5.18 -13.25 -6.83
N LEU A 127 -4.12 -12.89 -6.11
CA LEU A 127 -3.86 -11.52 -5.68
C LEU A 127 -3.20 -10.74 -6.82
N ALA A 128 -3.24 -9.41 -6.73
CA ALA A 128 -2.52 -8.56 -7.66
C ALA A 128 -1.02 -8.90 -7.65
N ARG A 129 -0.45 -9.15 -8.84
CA ARG A 129 0.97 -9.45 -9.00
C ARG A 129 1.78 -8.16 -8.96
N LEU A 130 2.82 -8.11 -8.16
CA LEU A 130 3.68 -6.94 -8.01
C LEU A 130 5.12 -7.28 -8.40
N ASP A 131 5.68 -6.53 -9.34
CA ASP A 131 7.07 -6.68 -9.79
C ASP A 131 7.96 -5.57 -9.21
N ALA A 132 7.42 -4.36 -9.03
CA ALA A 132 8.14 -3.25 -8.40
C ALA A 132 7.21 -2.22 -7.74
N VAL A 133 7.74 -1.52 -6.73
CA VAL A 133 7.16 -0.30 -6.18
C VAL A 133 8.05 0.87 -6.59
N VAL A 134 7.46 1.92 -7.16
CA VAL A 134 8.17 3.11 -7.62
C VAL A 134 7.58 4.35 -6.98
N THR A 135 8.43 5.37 -6.75
CA THR A 135 8.02 6.63 -6.14
C THR A 135 8.04 7.81 -7.10
N ALA A 136 8.42 7.57 -8.36
CA ALA A 136 8.55 8.57 -9.40
C ALA A 136 7.86 8.10 -10.71
N PRO A 137 7.44 9.03 -11.58
CA PRO A 137 6.82 8.68 -12.85
C PRO A 137 7.75 7.79 -13.67
N THR A 138 7.22 6.69 -14.19
CA THR A 138 8.02 5.65 -14.85
C THR A 138 7.52 5.42 -16.27
N LEU A 139 8.46 5.24 -17.21
CA LEU A 139 8.14 4.89 -18.60
C LEU A 139 7.73 3.42 -18.67
N ARG A 140 6.53 3.15 -19.17
CA ARG A 140 6.05 1.79 -19.45
C ARG A 140 6.72 1.24 -20.72
N PRO A 141 6.76 -0.09 -20.91
CA PRO A 141 7.30 -0.71 -22.12
C PRO A 141 6.59 -0.30 -23.42
N ASP A 142 5.32 0.11 -23.34
CA ASP A 142 4.53 0.64 -24.47
C ASP A 142 4.86 2.10 -24.83
N GLY A 143 5.78 2.74 -24.09
CA GLY A 143 6.18 4.14 -24.27
C GLY A 143 5.28 5.16 -23.57
N SER A 144 4.22 4.72 -22.90
CA SER A 144 3.38 5.60 -22.07
C SER A 144 4.01 5.87 -20.70
N ILE A 145 3.57 6.92 -20.01
CA ILE A 145 4.09 7.28 -18.68
C ILE A 145 3.08 6.87 -17.62
N LEU A 146 3.52 6.10 -16.63
CA LEU A 146 2.82 5.89 -15.38
C LEU A 146 3.06 7.13 -14.49
N ALA A 147 2.08 8.01 -14.42
CA ALA A 147 2.15 9.27 -13.69
C ALA A 147 1.05 9.44 -12.62
N GLU A 148 0.17 8.45 -12.47
CA GLU A 148 -0.90 8.46 -11.47
C GLU A 148 -0.58 7.44 -10.37
N ALA A 149 -0.68 7.88 -9.12
CA ALA A 149 -0.47 7.00 -7.99
C ALA A 149 -1.48 5.86 -7.99
N GLY A 150 -1.01 4.63 -7.74
CA GLY A 150 -1.82 3.43 -7.78
C GLY A 150 -1.13 2.27 -8.47
N TYR A 151 -1.84 1.13 -8.45
CA TYR A 151 -1.37 -0.11 -9.06
C TYR A 151 -1.67 -0.11 -10.56
N ASP A 152 -0.63 -0.28 -11.37
CA ASP A 152 -0.70 -0.44 -12.81
C ASP A 152 -0.67 -1.93 -13.17
N ALA A 153 -1.82 -2.51 -13.49
CA ALA A 153 -1.93 -3.93 -13.81
C ALA A 153 -1.09 -4.37 -15.04
N PRO A 154 -1.00 -3.59 -16.14
CA PRO A 154 -0.18 -3.97 -17.29
C PRO A 154 1.32 -4.04 -16.97
N ALA A 155 1.86 -3.06 -16.23
CA ALA A 155 3.28 -3.05 -15.84
C ALA A 155 3.55 -3.85 -14.56
N ARG A 156 2.52 -4.22 -13.79
CA ARG A 156 2.62 -4.84 -12.45
C ARG A 156 3.43 -4.00 -11.48
N VAL A 157 3.30 -2.68 -11.59
CA VAL A 157 4.03 -1.70 -10.79
C VAL A 157 3.06 -0.91 -9.94
N LEU A 158 3.42 -0.70 -8.67
CA LEU A 158 2.71 0.22 -7.79
C LEU A 158 3.46 1.55 -7.73
N LEU A 159 2.83 2.63 -8.24
CA LEU A 159 3.35 3.99 -8.07
C LEU A 159 2.82 4.58 -6.76
N MET A 160 3.71 4.78 -5.78
CA MET A 160 3.40 5.53 -4.57
C MET A 160 3.94 6.95 -4.69
N ALA A 161 3.06 7.92 -4.84
CA ALA A 161 3.45 9.32 -4.88
C ALA A 161 3.09 10.01 -3.56
N ASP A 162 4.10 10.43 -2.80
CA ASP A 162 3.90 11.19 -1.55
C ASP A 162 3.42 12.63 -1.81
N THR A 163 3.54 13.11 -3.05
CA THR A 163 3.22 14.48 -3.43
C THR A 163 1.97 14.50 -4.31
N PRO A 164 0.93 15.32 -3.99
CA PRO A 164 -0.34 15.34 -4.73
C PRO A 164 -0.23 15.84 -6.17
N THR A 165 0.95 16.34 -6.58
CA THR A 165 1.24 16.78 -7.94
C THR A 165 2.58 16.22 -8.36
N LEU A 166 2.57 15.04 -8.97
CA LEU A 166 3.68 14.62 -9.80
C LEU A 166 3.85 15.65 -10.94
N PRO A 167 5.09 16.01 -11.32
CA PRO A 167 5.29 16.94 -12.42
C PRO A 167 4.60 16.37 -13.67
N HIS A 168 3.73 17.16 -14.30
CA HIS A 168 3.04 16.76 -15.52
C HIS A 168 4.07 16.48 -16.61
N ILE A 169 4.23 15.21 -16.99
CA ILE A 169 5.07 14.82 -18.12
C ILE A 169 4.16 14.62 -19.34
N PRO A 170 4.31 15.42 -20.41
CA PRO A 170 3.50 15.28 -21.62
C PRO A 170 3.68 13.89 -22.27
N LYS A 171 2.60 13.36 -22.85
CA LYS A 171 2.57 12.04 -23.50
C LYS A 171 3.55 11.89 -24.68
N ALA A 172 4.02 13.00 -25.25
CA ALA A 172 5.02 13.04 -26.31
C ALA A 172 6.13 14.03 -25.91
N PRO A 173 7.14 13.60 -25.14
CA PRO A 173 8.23 14.48 -24.74
C PRO A 173 9.00 14.95 -25.98
N THR A 174 9.02 16.25 -26.24
CA THR A 174 9.84 16.85 -27.32
C THR A 174 11.20 17.22 -26.77
N ARG A 175 12.27 17.12 -27.58
CA ARG A 175 13.66 17.43 -27.15
C ARG A 175 13.82 18.82 -26.52
N ALA A 176 12.95 19.77 -26.87
CA ALA A 176 12.92 21.13 -26.34
C ALA A 176 12.47 21.22 -24.86
N LEU A 177 11.83 20.18 -24.32
CA LEU A 177 11.32 20.13 -22.95
C LEU A 177 12.28 19.47 -21.97
N MET A 178 13.44 18.96 -22.44
CA MET A 178 14.47 18.47 -21.52
C MET A 178 15.07 19.66 -20.76
N PRO A 179 14.95 19.73 -19.42
CA PRO A 179 15.74 20.68 -18.66
C PRO A 179 17.21 20.41 -18.95
N GLU A 180 17.99 21.45 -19.22
CA GLU A 180 19.44 21.32 -19.32
C GLU A 180 19.93 20.61 -18.05
N ALA A 181 20.53 19.43 -18.23
CA ALA A 181 21.17 18.74 -17.14
C ALA A 181 22.18 19.71 -16.51
N PRO A 182 22.14 19.97 -15.19
CA PRO A 182 23.14 20.80 -14.56
C PRO A 182 24.48 20.14 -14.84
N ARG A 183 25.35 20.83 -15.60
CA ARG A 183 26.72 20.39 -15.86
C ARG A 183 27.39 20.19 -14.50
N ALA A 184 27.43 18.94 -14.05
CA ALA A 184 28.21 18.57 -12.89
C ALA A 184 29.64 18.99 -13.20
N LYS A 185 30.14 19.99 -12.46
CA LYS A 185 31.57 20.31 -12.46
C LYS A 185 32.29 19.07 -11.96
N LEU A 186 32.84 18.30 -12.90
CA LEU A 186 33.83 17.28 -12.60
C LEU A 186 34.90 17.94 -11.73
N PRO A 187 35.24 17.39 -10.54
CA PRO A 187 36.30 17.96 -9.73
C PRO A 187 37.59 17.92 -10.54
N SER A 188 38.16 19.10 -10.77
CA SER A 188 39.48 19.30 -11.38
C SER A 188 40.52 18.49 -10.59
N SER A 189 41.20 17.56 -11.27
CA SER A 189 42.34 16.84 -10.74
C SER A 189 43.51 17.80 -10.53
N ALA A 190 43.62 18.41 -9.36
CA ALA A 190 44.82 19.15 -8.96
C ALA A 190 45.01 19.06 -7.44
N SER A 191 46.24 18.72 -7.05
CA SER A 191 46.81 18.73 -5.70
C SER A 191 46.52 17.54 -4.78
N MET A 192 47.17 16.41 -5.09
CA MET A 192 47.83 15.61 -4.06
C MET A 192 49.34 15.72 -4.28
N SER A 193 49.94 16.77 -3.70
CA SER A 193 51.37 16.83 -3.43
C SER A 193 51.56 17.30 -2.00
N SER A 194 52.50 16.65 -1.32
CA SER A 194 52.94 16.87 0.07
C SER A 194 52.00 16.38 1.18
N ILE A 195 52.38 15.26 1.79
CA ILE A 195 52.93 15.24 3.17
C ILE A 195 53.86 14.02 3.28
N GLN A 196 55.16 14.30 3.20
CA GLN A 196 56.17 13.53 3.93
C GLN A 196 56.31 14.17 5.31
N ARG A 197 56.11 13.38 6.38
CA ARG A 197 57.05 13.14 7.48
C ARG A 197 56.39 12.29 8.56
#